data_AF-A0A5C8NWE6-F1
#
_entry.id   AF-A0A5C8NWE6-F1
#
_cell.length_a   1.000
_cell.length_b   1.000
_cell.length_c   1.000
_cell.angle_alpha   90.00
_cell.angle_beta   90.00
_cell.angle_gamma   90.00
#
_symmetry.space_group_name_H-M   'P 1'
#
loop_
_entity.id
_entity.type
_entity.pdbx_description
1 polymer ?
#
loop_
_entity_poly.entity_id
_entity_poly.type
_entity_poly.pdbx_seq_one_letter_code
_entity_poly.pdbx_strand_id
1 'polypeptide(L)' 'MPLTRTPNIPDPDGFYKELMDSQREMDEAQAAAMNARLVLLLANHIGDRSILAEAIQIAVGRSWGASGALPGRGTGPI' A
#
# COMPACT_ATOMS: atom_id res chain seq x y z
N MET A 1 -3.13 -12.47 -5.85
CA MET A 1 -3.21 -11.41 -6.90
C MET A 1 -2.12 -10.38 -6.63
N PRO A 2 -1.56 -9.67 -7.61
CA PRO A 2 -0.55 -8.64 -7.34
C PRO A 2 -1.18 -7.39 -6.68
N LEU A 3 -0.38 -6.62 -5.95
CA LEU A 3 -0.81 -5.34 -5.39
C LEU A 3 -1.12 -4.33 -6.51
N THR A 4 -2.34 -3.77 -6.52
CA THR A 4 -2.70 -2.70 -7.45
C THR A 4 -2.14 -1.37 -6.97
N ARG A 5 -1.30 -0.73 -7.80
CA ARG A 5 -0.62 0.54 -7.49
C ARG A 5 -1.21 1.75 -8.20
N THR A 6 -2.26 1.54 -8.99
CA THR A 6 -3.00 2.57 -9.72
C THR A 6 -4.39 2.75 -9.10
N PRO A 7 -5.07 3.89 -9.35
CA PRO A 7 -6.47 4.04 -8.97
C PRO A 7 -7.29 2.85 -9.49
N ASN A 8 -7.95 2.13 -8.58
CA ASN A 8 -8.71 0.92 -8.88
C ASN A 8 -10.22 1.08 -8.60
N ILE A 9 -10.60 2.19 -7.98
CA ILE A 9 -12.00 2.51 -7.68
C ILE A 9 -12.51 3.58 -8.65
N PRO A 10 -13.80 3.55 -9.05
CA PRO A 10 -14.37 4.47 -10.03
C PRO A 10 -14.31 5.95 -9.64
N ASP A 11 -14.39 6.25 -8.34
CA ASP A 11 -14.37 7.62 -7.81
C ASP A 11 -13.39 7.73 -6.62
N PRO A 12 -12.07 7.90 -6.90
CA PRO A 12 -11.06 8.06 -5.86
C PRO A 12 -11.27 9.31 -5.00
N ASP A 13 -11.72 10.41 -5.62
CA ASP A 13 -11.90 11.70 -4.96
C ASP A 13 -13.10 11.66 -4.01
N GLY A 14 -14.20 11.04 -4.43
CA GLY A 14 -15.38 10.82 -3.58
C GLY A 14 -15.06 9.95 -2.36
N PHE A 15 -14.31 8.86 -2.54
CA PHE A 15 -13.85 8.05 -1.41
C PHE A 15 -12.96 8.85 -0.46
N TYR A 16 -12.03 9.65 -0.98
CA TYR A 16 -11.16 10.48 -0.14
C TYR A 16 -11.97 11.51 0.66
N LYS A 17 -12.97 12.13 0.03
CA LYS A 17 -13.89 13.04 0.71
C LYS A 17 -14.66 12.34 1.83
N GLU A 18 -15.23 11.17 1.56
CA GLU A 18 -15.95 10.38 2.57
C GLU A 18 -15.05 10.01 3.76
N LEU A 19 -13.80 9.63 3.49
CA LEU A 19 -12.81 9.36 4.53
C LEU A 19 -12.54 10.60 5.40
N MET A 20 -12.33 11.77 4.78
CA MET A 20 -12.09 13.02 5.52
C MET A 20 -13.32 13.44 6.33
N ASP A 21 -14.51 13.36 5.73
CA ASP A 21 -15.76 13.71 6.39
C ASP A 21 -16.04 12.80 7.60
N SER A 22 -15.67 11.52 7.53
CA SER A 22 -15.87 10.56 8.61
C SER A 22 -15.09 10.88 9.89
N GLN A 23 -13.97 11.61 9.79
CA GLN A 23 -13.09 11.96 10.91
C GLN A 23 -13.11 13.46 11.24
N ARG A 24 -13.99 14.25 10.61
CA ARG A 24 -14.03 15.73 10.72
C ARG A 24 -14.20 16.24 12.16
N GLU A 25 -15.01 15.54 12.96
CA GLU A 25 -15.31 15.90 14.35
C GLU A 25 -14.43 15.13 15.35
N MET A 26 -13.45 14.36 14.88
CA MET A 26 -12.55 13.56 15.71
C MET A 26 -11.30 14.35 16.08
N ASP A 27 -10.78 14.12 17.29
CA ASP A 27 -9.43 14.52 17.61
C ASP A 27 -8.38 13.63 16.89
N GLU A 28 -7.11 14.02 16.97
CA GLU A 28 -6.01 13.32 16.30
C GLU A 28 -5.90 11.84 16.72
N ALA A 29 -6.10 11.54 18.01
CA ALA A 29 -5.99 10.18 18.53
C ALA A 29 -7.16 9.30 18.07
N GLN A 30 -8.37 9.87 18.04
CA GLN A 30 -9.57 9.22 17.53
C GLN A 30 -9.47 8.95 16.03
N ALA A 31 -9.01 9.93 15.24
CA ALA A 31 -8.77 9.77 13.81
C ALA A 31 -7.71 8.69 13.53
N ALA A 32 -6.61 8.67 14.29
CA ALA A 32 -5.59 7.61 14.18
C ALA A 32 -6.16 6.23 14.51
N ALA A 33 -6.97 6.10 15.56
CA ALA A 33 -7.62 4.85 15.94
C ALA A 33 -8.67 4.40 14.90
N MET A 34 -9.40 5.32 14.28
CA MET A 34 -10.31 5.04 13.18
C MET A 34 -9.55 4.49 11.96
N ASN A 35 -8.47 5.17 11.56
CA ASN A 35 -7.63 4.74 10.43
C ASN A 35 -6.99 3.36 10.67
N ALA A 36 -6.50 3.08 11.89
CA ALA A 36 -5.98 1.76 12.23
C ALA A 36 -7.04 0.65 12.09
N ARG A 37 -8.28 0.90 12.55
CA ARG A 37 -9.40 -0.04 12.38
C ARG A 37 -9.74 -0.25 10.91
N LEU A 38 -9.79 0.83 10.11
CA LEU A 38 -10.05 0.75 8.68
C LEU A 38 -8.98 -0.11 7.97
N VAL A 39 -7.69 0.12 8.26
CA VAL A 39 -6.59 -0.66 7.72
C VAL A 39 -6.74 -2.15 8.05
N LEU A 40 -7.12 -2.50 9.28
CA LEU A 40 -7.34 -3.90 9.67
C LEU A 40 -8.52 -4.54 8.94
N LEU A 41 -9.63 -3.81 8.75
CA LEU A 41 -10.78 -4.29 7.98
C LEU A 41 -10.40 -4.56 6.53
N LEU A 42 -9.68 -3.64 5.89
CA LEU A 42 -9.19 -3.81 4.51
C LEU A 42 -8.16 -4.95 4.41
N ALA A 43 -7.30 -5.11 5.41
CA ALA A 43 -6.34 -6.22 5.46
C ALA A 43 -7.04 -7.58 5.52
N ASN A 44 -8.11 -7.69 6.32
CA ASN A 44 -8.94 -8.89 6.38
C ASN A 44 -9.67 -9.15 5.05
N HIS A 45 -10.15 -8.10 4.38
CA HIS A 45 -10.77 -8.23 3.06
C HIS A 45 -9.78 -8.73 1.99
N ILE A 46 -8.53 -8.26 2.03
CA ILE A 46 -7.46 -8.70 1.12
C ILE A 46 -7.06 -10.16 1.39
N GLY A 47 -6.92 -10.55 2.66
CA GLY A 47 -6.65 -11.94 3.08
C GLY A 47 -5.28 -12.51 2.71
N ASP A 48 -4.45 -11.79 1.96
CA ASP A 48 -3.14 -12.23 1.47
C ASP A 48 -1.99 -11.52 2.18
N ARG A 49 -1.24 -12.28 3.01
CA ARG A 49 -0.11 -11.75 3.79
C ARG A 49 1.02 -11.19 2.93
N SER A 50 1.22 -11.70 1.71
CA SER A 50 2.27 -11.26 0.80
C SER A 50 1.97 -9.88 0.21
N ILE A 51 0.72 -9.65 -0.22
CA ILE A 51 0.22 -8.34 -0.67
C ILE A 51 0.34 -7.31 0.45
N LEU A 52 -0.06 -7.68 1.67
CA LEU A 52 0.05 -6.80 2.83
C LEU A 52 1.50 -6.46 3.18
N ALA A 53 2.43 -7.41 3.03
CA ALA A 53 3.86 -7.16 3.23
C ALA A 53 4.39 -6.15 2.21
N GLU A 54 4.05 -6.34 0.93
CA GLU A 54 4.46 -5.46 -0.15
C GLU A 54 3.91 -4.03 0.05
N ALA A 55 2.63 -3.91 0.41
CA ALA A 55 1.99 -2.63 0.68
C ALA A 55 2.68 -1.85 1.82
N ILE A 56 3.04 -2.52 2.92
CA ILE A 56 3.78 -1.90 4.03
C ILE A 56 5.15 -1.41 3.59
N GLN A 57 5.89 -2.19 2.79
CA GLN A 57 7.21 -1.77 2.31
C GLN A 57 7.12 -0.50 1.46
N ILE A 58 6.14 -0.43 0.57
CA ILE A 58 5.88 0.75 -0.27
C ILE A 58 5.49 1.96 0.59
N ALA A 59 4.58 1.78 1.56
CA ALA A 59 4.09 2.86 2.41
C ALA A 59 5.19 3.48 3.30
N VAL A 60 6.17 2.69 3.75
CA VAL A 60 7.33 3.18 4.52
C VAL A 60 8.33 3.95 3.63
N GLY A 61 8.09 4.05 2.31
CA GLY A 61 9.01 4.68 1.38
C GLY A 61 10.27 3.85 1.13
N ARG A 62 10.30 2.58 1.59
CA ARG A 62 11.29 1.61 1.13
C ARG A 62 10.88 1.19 -0.28
N SER A 63 11.27 2.00 -1.26
CA SER A 63 11.38 1.49 -2.61
C SER A 63 12.31 0.29 -2.56
N TRP A 64 11.77 -0.91 -2.71
CA TRP A 64 12.60 -2.05 -3.05
C TRP A 64 13.32 -1.65 -4.33
N GLY A 65 14.64 -1.48 -4.24
CA GLY A 65 15.48 -1.09 -5.35
C GLY A 65 15.30 -2.08 -6.49
N ALA A 66 14.39 -1.77 -7.41
CA ALA A 66 14.42 -2.28 -8.77
C ALA A 66 15.56 -1.55 -9.50
N SER A 67 16.79 -1.84 -9.08
CA SER A 67 18.02 -1.58 -9.84
C SER A 67 19.08 -2.54 -9.33
N GLY A 68 19.00 -3.74 -9.90
CA GLY A 68 19.93 -4.84 -9.74
C GLY A 68 19.74 -5.88 -10.83
N ALA A 69 19.32 -5.47 -12.03
CA ALA A 69 19.64 -6.26 -13.21
C ALA A 69 21.17 -6.22 -13.31
N LEU A 70 21.84 -7.33 -12.98
CA LEU A 70 23.25 -7.51 -13.28
C LEU A 70 23.39 -7.67 -14.79
N PRO A 71 23.96 -6.72 -15.55
CA PRO A 71 24.43 -7.02 -16.88
C PRO A 71 25.82 -7.66 -16.75
N GLY A 72 25.99 -8.83 -17.35
CA GLY A 72 27.30 -9.44 -17.52
C GLY A 72 27.50 -10.73 -16.76
N ARG A 73 26.68 -11.74 -17.08
CA ARG A 73 27.21 -13.11 -17.12
C ARG A 73 28.22 -13.12 -18.28
N GLY A 74 29.48 -12.81 -17.97
CA GLY A 74 30.60 -13.03 -18.86
C GLY A 74 30.82 -14.53 -19.02
N THR A 75 29.98 -15.15 -19.84
CA THR A 75 30.27 -16.46 -20.43
C THR A 75 31.16 -16.24 -21.64
N GLY A 76 32.40 -16.72 -21.59
CA GLY A 76 33.27 -16.88 -22.76
C GLY A 76 34.68 -17.35 -22.36
N PRO A 77 35.30 -18.29 -23.08
CA PRO A 77 36.14 -19.34 -22.48
C PRO A 77 37.66 -19.15 -22.64
N ILE A 78 38.38 -19.97 -21.86
CA ILE A 78 39.81 -20.34 -21.81
C ILE A 78 40.86 -19.26 -21.54
#